data_AF-A0A932TKV3-F1
#
_entry.id   AF-A0A932TKV3-F1
#
_cell.length_a   1.000
_cell.length_b   1.000
_cell.length_c   1.000
_cell.angle_alpha   90.00
_cell.angle_beta   90.00
_cell.angle_gamma   90.00
#
_symmetry.space_group_name_H-M   'P 1'
#
loop_
_entity.id
_entity.type
_entity.pdbx_description
1 polymer ?
#
loop_
_entity_poly.entity_id
_entity_poly.type
_entity_poly.pdbx_seq_one_letter_code
_entity_poly.pdbx_strand_id
1 'polypeptide(L)'
;KCKDHSCYKGSGGVAGCPMFNHVMFVDSNQHCVLCMNCIRSCPSRSPQLNLRPPARELWHDPGVQPVPALFVAASLGLVAGLALLQDWERQGEVLGSLLLAHHRFPFVSAALALSAALPMVAVGPALRRSWKARQDAAACGLWNRIAAWTPLMAAGFASYQLGYGLGLPGLQATLTYGGRGEGLAPAVSFSVLALVRFVLLSAGLVVTAVILWKLEQDQRAGDERKASWTGTWVVSLAGPVLYWAVVQVLMLRPDWLTG
;
A
#
# COMPACT_ATOMS: atom_id res chain seq x y z
N LYS A 1 35.93 -18.09 -1.12
CA LYS A 1 35.05 -18.42 -2.28
C LYS A 1 34.17 -19.60 -1.90
N CYS A 2 32.85 -19.50 -2.12
CA CYS A 2 31.92 -20.59 -1.84
C CYS A 2 32.22 -21.77 -2.76
N LYS A 3 32.42 -22.98 -2.20
CA LYS A 3 32.72 -24.21 -2.96
C LYS A 3 31.56 -25.22 -2.95
N ASP A 4 30.58 -25.01 -2.07
CA ASP A 4 29.42 -25.89 -1.90
C ASP A 4 28.13 -25.06 -1.89
N HIS A 5 27.03 -25.71 -2.29
CA HIS A 5 25.69 -25.13 -2.42
C HIS A 5 24.84 -25.36 -1.17
N SER A 6 25.47 -25.35 0.01
CA SER A 6 24.82 -25.60 1.31
C SER A 6 23.72 -24.58 1.63
N CYS A 7 23.79 -23.36 1.08
CA CYS A 7 22.74 -22.35 1.23
C CYS A 7 21.41 -22.74 0.55
N TYR A 8 21.47 -23.56 -0.50
CA TYR A 8 20.32 -24.07 -1.22
C TYR A 8 19.92 -25.47 -0.75
N LYS A 9 20.88 -26.38 -0.58
CA LYS A 9 20.64 -27.77 -0.20
C LYS A 9 20.44 -28.00 1.31
N GLY A 10 20.98 -27.10 2.14
CA GLY A 10 21.13 -27.32 3.57
C GLY A 10 22.42 -28.07 3.92
N SER A 11 22.78 -28.09 5.20
CA SER A 11 23.92 -28.84 5.74
C SER A 11 23.85 -28.93 7.26
N GLY A 12 24.42 -30.00 7.84
CA GLY A 12 24.67 -30.07 9.29
C GLY A 12 23.42 -29.86 10.15
N GLY A 13 22.28 -30.41 9.73
CA GLY A 13 21.00 -30.28 10.44
C GLY A 13 20.22 -28.98 10.17
N VAL A 14 20.77 -28.04 9.39
CA VAL A 14 20.07 -26.84 8.95
C VAL A 14 19.51 -27.06 7.55
N ALA A 15 18.20 -26.89 7.37
CA ALA A 15 17.56 -26.97 6.07
C ALA A 15 18.08 -25.87 5.12
N GLY A 16 17.96 -26.12 3.82
CA GLY A 16 18.26 -25.12 2.79
C GLY A 16 17.32 -23.91 2.82
N CYS A 17 17.43 -23.04 1.82
CA CYS A 17 16.47 -21.96 1.66
C CYS A 17 15.05 -22.53 1.42
N PRO A 18 14.04 -22.19 2.23
CA PRO A 18 12.67 -22.69 2.05
C PRO A 18 12.01 -22.16 0.76
N MET A 19 12.55 -21.06 0.23
CA MET A 19 12.12 -20.45 -1.03
C MET A 19 12.96 -20.91 -2.22
N PHE A 20 13.81 -21.91 -2.02
CA PHE A 20 14.71 -22.46 -3.04
C PHE A 20 15.60 -21.38 -3.69
N ASN A 21 15.91 -20.30 -2.97
CA ASN A 21 16.82 -19.28 -3.46
C ASN A 21 18.26 -19.72 -3.31
N HIS A 22 19.03 -19.54 -4.37
CA HIS A 22 20.46 -19.76 -4.37
C HIS A 22 21.19 -18.41 -4.22
N VAL A 23 21.77 -18.14 -3.04
CA VAL A 23 22.29 -16.80 -2.67
C VAL A 23 23.25 -16.19 -3.70
N MET A 24 24.05 -17.01 -4.39
CA MET A 24 24.96 -16.52 -5.44
C MET A 24 24.24 -15.81 -6.60
N PHE A 25 22.97 -16.16 -6.83
CA PHE A 25 22.12 -15.63 -7.90
C PHE A 25 20.98 -14.76 -7.36
N VAL A 26 21.01 -14.39 -6.08
CA VAL A 26 19.98 -13.51 -5.51
C VAL A 26 20.35 -12.06 -5.83
N ASP A 27 19.62 -11.50 -6.77
CA ASP A 27 19.62 -10.07 -7.13
C ASP A 27 18.48 -9.31 -6.44
N SER A 28 17.36 -9.98 -6.14
CA SER A 28 16.14 -9.41 -5.56
C SER A 28 15.70 -10.06 -4.24
N ASN A 29 15.17 -9.26 -3.32
CA ASN A 29 14.61 -9.75 -2.05
C ASN A 29 13.15 -10.23 -2.14
N GLN A 30 12.51 -10.18 -3.31
CA GLN A 30 11.08 -10.49 -3.48
C GLN A 30 10.69 -11.90 -3.01
N HIS A 31 11.61 -12.86 -3.13
CA HIS A 31 11.39 -14.25 -2.71
C HIS A 31 12.08 -14.59 -1.38
N CYS A 32 12.66 -13.63 -0.67
CA CYS A 32 13.36 -13.87 0.58
C CYS A 32 12.42 -13.69 1.78
N VAL A 33 12.11 -14.79 2.48
CA VAL A 33 11.33 -14.75 3.75
C VAL A 33 12.17 -14.44 4.98
N LEU A 34 13.42 -14.00 4.77
CA LEU A 34 14.35 -13.63 5.84
C LEU A 34 14.47 -14.68 6.96
N CYS A 35 14.59 -15.97 6.60
CA CYS A 35 14.74 -17.09 7.55
C CYS A 35 16.19 -17.31 8.04
N MET A 36 17.16 -16.69 7.38
CA MET A 36 18.61 -16.80 7.64
C MET A 36 19.22 -18.21 7.54
N ASN A 37 18.52 -19.19 6.98
CA ASN A 37 19.08 -20.55 6.76
C ASN A 37 20.36 -20.51 5.93
N CYS A 38 20.43 -19.62 4.94
CA CYS A 38 21.60 -19.46 4.09
C CYS A 38 22.87 -19.03 4.85
N ILE A 39 22.73 -18.19 5.89
CA ILE A 39 23.85 -17.77 6.74
C ILE A 39 24.25 -18.92 7.67
N ARG A 40 23.25 -19.63 8.23
CA ARG A 40 23.46 -20.72 9.19
C ARG A 40 24.07 -21.98 8.55
N SER A 41 23.67 -22.31 7.33
CA SER A 41 24.15 -23.51 6.63
C SER A 41 25.48 -23.29 5.89
N CYS A 42 25.95 -22.06 5.71
CA CYS A 42 27.17 -21.83 4.93
C CYS A 42 28.44 -21.98 5.79
N PRO A 43 29.27 -23.02 5.60
CA PRO A 43 30.50 -23.21 6.38
C PRO A 43 31.52 -22.10 6.12
N SER A 44 31.49 -21.48 4.92
CA SER A 44 32.40 -20.42 4.53
C SER A 44 31.92 -19.01 4.89
N ARG A 45 30.76 -18.88 5.54
CA ARG A 45 30.12 -17.58 5.87
C ARG A 45 30.10 -16.59 4.70
N SER A 46 29.90 -17.11 3.49
CA SER A 46 29.91 -16.31 2.26
C SER A 46 28.69 -15.39 2.10
N PRO A 47 27.46 -15.79 2.50
CA PRO A 47 26.31 -14.89 2.47
C PRO A 47 26.49 -13.74 3.45
N GLN A 48 26.28 -12.52 2.96
CA GLN A 48 26.27 -11.30 3.77
C GLN A 48 24.87 -10.70 3.78
N LEU A 49 24.41 -10.29 4.97
CA LEU A 49 23.16 -9.57 5.10
C LEU A 49 23.42 -8.09 4.85
N ASN A 50 22.96 -7.59 3.72
CA ASN A 50 23.02 -6.18 3.38
C ASN A 50 21.66 -5.54 3.64
N LEU A 51 21.66 -4.43 4.39
CA LEU A 51 20.46 -3.63 4.56
C LEU A 51 20.10 -2.98 3.23
N ARG A 52 18.90 -3.27 2.72
CA ARG A 52 18.33 -2.58 1.56
C ARG A 52 17.26 -1.61 2.04
N PRO A 53 17.18 -0.39 1.47
CA PRO A 53 16.08 0.51 1.75
C PRO A 53 14.75 -0.20 1.46
N PRO A 54 13.74 -0.05 2.34
CA PRO A 54 12.41 -0.60 2.07
C PRO A 54 11.87 -0.01 0.76
N ALA A 55 11.01 -0.77 0.10
CA ALA A 55 10.41 -0.44 -1.19
C ALA A 55 11.39 -0.30 -2.39
N ARG A 56 12.71 -0.43 -2.24
CA ARG A 56 13.68 -0.29 -3.36
C ARG A 56 13.40 -1.21 -4.55
N GLU A 57 12.93 -2.42 -4.28
CA GLU A 57 12.56 -3.40 -5.32
C GLU A 57 11.41 -2.90 -6.22
N LEU A 58 10.56 -1.98 -5.73
CA LEU A 58 9.42 -1.45 -6.50
C LEU A 58 9.84 -0.53 -7.65
N TRP A 59 11.02 0.08 -7.58
CA TRP A 59 11.51 0.98 -8.64
C TRP A 59 12.78 0.49 -9.33
N HIS A 60 13.60 -0.36 -8.70
CA HIS A 60 14.89 -0.78 -9.24
C HIS A 60 14.85 -2.07 -10.06
N ASP A 61 13.84 -2.92 -9.84
CA ASP A 61 13.68 -4.21 -10.54
C ASP A 61 12.30 -4.25 -11.23
N PRO A 62 12.15 -3.60 -12.40
CA PRO A 62 10.86 -3.37 -13.05
C PRO A 62 10.20 -4.62 -13.67
N GLY A 63 10.63 -5.83 -13.28
CA GLY A 63 10.05 -7.11 -13.69
C GLY A 63 8.76 -7.48 -12.97
N VAL A 64 7.98 -6.52 -12.45
CA VAL A 64 6.77 -6.83 -11.69
C VAL A 64 5.79 -7.59 -12.56
N GLN A 65 5.55 -8.84 -12.15
CA GLN A 65 4.54 -9.70 -12.74
C GLN A 65 3.15 -9.06 -12.54
N PRO A 66 2.17 -9.33 -13.42
CA PRO A 66 0.82 -8.76 -13.29
C PRO A 66 0.16 -9.12 -11.95
N VAL A 67 0.53 -10.24 -11.33
CA VAL A 67 -0.12 -10.77 -10.13
C VAL A 67 0.03 -9.84 -8.90
N PRO A 68 1.23 -9.43 -8.45
CA PRO A 68 1.37 -8.46 -7.36
C PRO A 68 0.61 -7.15 -7.60
N ALA A 69 0.64 -6.63 -8.82
CA ALA A 69 -0.04 -5.39 -9.17
C ALA A 69 -1.58 -5.53 -9.10
N LEU A 70 -2.13 -6.66 -9.58
CA LEU A 70 -3.56 -6.96 -9.45
C LEU A 70 -3.98 -7.12 -7.98
N PHE A 71 -3.13 -7.74 -7.16
CA PHE A 71 -3.36 -7.84 -5.72
C PHE A 71 -3.44 -6.46 -5.05
N VAL A 72 -2.50 -5.55 -5.38
CA VAL A 72 -2.52 -4.16 -4.89
C VAL A 72 -3.80 -3.44 -5.35
N ALA A 73 -4.17 -3.57 -6.62
CA ALA A 73 -5.38 -2.96 -7.17
C ALA A 73 -6.66 -3.44 -6.46
N ALA A 74 -6.81 -4.77 -6.28
CA ALA A 74 -7.94 -5.35 -5.57
C ALA A 74 -7.97 -4.91 -4.10
N SER A 75 -6.81 -4.88 -3.44
CA SER A 75 -6.69 -4.49 -2.02
C SER A 75 -7.00 -3.01 -1.79
N LEU A 76 -6.60 -2.12 -2.69
CA LEU A 76 -7.00 -0.70 -2.65
C LEU A 76 -8.51 -0.54 -2.71
N GLY A 77 -9.17 -1.29 -3.61
CA GLY A 77 -10.62 -1.33 -3.71
C GLY A 77 -11.26 -1.82 -2.43
N LEU A 78 -10.73 -2.91 -1.85
CA LEU A 78 -11.23 -3.49 -0.61
C LEU A 78 -11.07 -2.53 0.59
N VAL A 79 -9.94 -1.84 0.73
CA VAL A 79 -9.74 -0.81 1.77
C VAL A 79 -10.72 0.35 1.60
N ALA A 80 -10.97 0.81 0.38
CA ALA A 80 -11.96 1.85 0.12
C ALA A 80 -13.39 1.38 0.41
N GLY A 81 -13.73 0.13 0.05
CA GLY A 81 -15.02 -0.48 0.36
C GLY A 81 -15.26 -0.62 1.86
N LEU A 82 -14.22 -1.01 2.62
CA LEU A 82 -14.26 -1.06 4.08
C LEU A 82 -14.48 0.33 4.69
N ALA A 83 -13.77 1.36 4.19
CA ALA A 83 -13.95 2.73 4.67
C ALA A 83 -15.36 3.27 4.37
N LEU A 84 -15.92 2.95 3.20
CA LEU A 84 -17.28 3.32 2.81
C LEU A 84 -18.33 2.63 3.70
N LEU A 85 -18.17 1.33 3.95
CA LEU A 85 -19.09 0.59 4.82
C LEU A 85 -19.09 1.14 6.25
N GLN A 86 -17.91 1.50 6.79
CA GLN A 86 -17.81 2.17 8.09
C GLN A 86 -18.51 3.53 8.11
N ASP A 87 -18.37 4.32 7.05
CA ASP A 87 -19.03 5.62 6.92
C ASP A 87 -20.56 5.47 6.87
N TRP A 88 -21.08 4.48 6.15
CA TRP A 88 -22.51 4.19 6.11
C TRP A 88 -23.07 3.67 7.44
N GLU A 89 -22.30 2.87 8.19
CA GLU A 89 -22.70 2.41 9.52
C GLU A 89 -22.83 3.58 10.52
N ARG A 90 -22.04 4.65 10.36
CA ARG A 90 -22.12 5.85 11.20
C ARG A 90 -23.30 6.77 10.88
N GLN A 91 -23.72 6.86 9.62
CA GLN A 91 -24.66 7.90 9.20
C GLN A 91 -26.12 7.68 9.59
N GLY A 92 -26.51 6.48 10.07
CA GLY A 92 -27.81 6.19 10.69
C GLY A 92 -29.04 6.23 9.75
N GLU A 93 -29.16 7.26 8.91
CA GLU A 93 -30.35 7.66 8.14
C GLU A 93 -30.16 7.52 6.61
N VAL A 94 -29.25 6.65 6.14
CA VAL A 94 -28.98 6.46 4.70
C VAL A 94 -29.48 5.10 4.23
N LEU A 95 -29.86 4.96 2.96
CA LEU A 95 -30.22 3.65 2.39
C LEU A 95 -29.19 2.55 2.72
N GLY A 96 -27.90 2.92 2.79
CA GLY A 96 -26.83 2.05 3.23
C GLY A 96 -26.96 1.55 4.67
N SER A 97 -27.30 2.43 5.64
CA SER A 97 -27.50 2.02 7.03
C SER A 97 -28.73 1.12 7.21
N LEU A 98 -29.81 1.37 6.46
CA LEU A 98 -31.01 0.53 6.47
C LEU A 98 -30.74 -0.88 5.92
N LEU A 99 -29.98 -0.97 4.82
CA LEU A 99 -29.55 -2.24 4.23
C LEU A 99 -28.57 -2.98 5.15
N LEU A 100 -27.67 -2.26 5.84
CA LEU A 100 -26.82 -2.82 6.88
C LEU A 100 -27.63 -3.40 8.04
N ALA A 101 -28.72 -2.76 8.44
CA ALA A 101 -29.56 -3.21 9.54
C ALA A 101 -30.34 -4.50 9.23
N HIS A 102 -30.90 -4.62 8.02
CA HIS A 102 -31.78 -5.75 7.65
C HIS A 102 -31.04 -6.89 6.92
N HIS A 103 -29.99 -6.57 6.17
CA HIS A 103 -29.33 -7.49 5.25
C HIS A 103 -27.79 -7.41 5.35
N ARG A 104 -27.26 -7.27 6.57
CA ARG A 104 -25.82 -7.05 6.83
C ARG A 104 -24.91 -7.98 6.04
N PHE A 105 -25.11 -9.29 6.14
CA PHE A 105 -24.22 -10.29 5.53
C PHE A 105 -24.15 -10.22 3.99
N PRO A 106 -25.27 -10.32 3.25
CA PRO A 106 -25.22 -10.25 1.78
C PRO A 106 -24.80 -8.86 1.30
N PHE A 107 -25.18 -7.79 2.00
CA PHE A 107 -24.86 -6.43 1.59
C PHE A 107 -23.37 -6.11 1.76
N VAL A 108 -22.77 -6.42 2.92
CA VAL A 108 -21.33 -6.24 3.15
C VAL A 108 -20.52 -7.06 2.14
N SER A 109 -20.92 -8.31 1.91
CA SER A 109 -20.22 -9.19 0.96
C SER A 109 -20.28 -8.65 -0.47
N ALA A 110 -21.45 -8.20 -0.92
CA ALA A 110 -21.62 -7.61 -2.25
C ALA A 110 -20.84 -6.29 -2.38
N ALA A 111 -20.90 -5.41 -1.39
CA ALA A 111 -20.17 -4.14 -1.40
C ALA A 111 -18.66 -4.35 -1.48
N LEU A 112 -18.10 -5.28 -0.68
CA LEU A 112 -16.67 -5.62 -0.72
C LEU A 112 -16.29 -6.25 -2.06
N ALA A 113 -17.09 -7.20 -2.56
CA ALA A 113 -16.84 -7.83 -3.87
C ALA A 113 -16.85 -6.80 -5.01
N LEU A 114 -17.82 -5.88 -5.03
CA LEU A 114 -17.90 -4.81 -6.02
C LEU A 114 -16.73 -3.84 -5.91
N SER A 115 -16.36 -3.45 -4.68
CA SER A 115 -15.24 -2.53 -4.44
C SER A 115 -13.89 -3.12 -4.89
N ALA A 116 -13.67 -4.43 -4.71
CA ALA A 116 -12.49 -5.12 -5.18
C ALA A 116 -12.51 -5.40 -6.70
N ALA A 117 -13.69 -5.68 -7.26
CA ALA A 117 -13.85 -5.95 -8.68
C ALA A 117 -13.68 -4.69 -9.55
N LEU A 118 -14.11 -3.53 -9.08
CA LEU A 118 -14.05 -2.27 -9.83
C LEU A 118 -12.64 -1.91 -10.34
N PRO A 119 -11.58 -1.87 -9.50
CA PRO A 119 -10.22 -1.61 -10.00
C PRO A 119 -9.70 -2.75 -10.89
N MET A 120 -10.10 -4.01 -10.64
CA MET A 120 -9.71 -5.14 -11.50
C MET A 120 -10.32 -5.03 -12.91
N VAL A 121 -11.58 -4.61 -13.02
CA VAL A 121 -12.25 -4.37 -14.29
C VAL A 121 -11.59 -3.19 -15.01
N ALA A 122 -11.22 -2.13 -14.30
CA ALA A 122 -10.50 -0.99 -14.88
C ALA A 122 -9.13 -1.37 -15.47
N VAL A 123 -8.40 -2.30 -14.82
CA VAL A 123 -7.09 -2.79 -15.29
C VAL A 123 -7.21 -3.94 -16.30
N GLY A 124 -8.37 -4.61 -16.38
CA GLY A 124 -8.64 -5.79 -17.22
C GLY A 124 -8.29 -5.63 -18.72
N PRO A 125 -8.60 -4.51 -19.38
CA PRO A 125 -8.20 -4.29 -20.78
C PRO A 125 -6.68 -4.28 -20.96
N ALA A 126 -5.94 -3.70 -20.00
CA ALA A 126 -4.49 -3.68 -20.04
C ALA A 126 -3.90 -5.07 -19.78
N LEU A 127 -4.50 -5.84 -18.86
CA LEU A 127 -4.14 -7.25 -18.63
C LEU A 127 -4.31 -8.10 -19.90
N ARG A 128 -5.46 -7.97 -20.59
CA ARG A 128 -5.72 -8.70 -21.84
C ARG A 128 -4.73 -8.33 -22.95
N ARG A 129 -4.34 -7.05 -23.04
CA ARG A 129 -3.30 -6.59 -23.97
C ARG A 129 -1.94 -7.16 -23.63
N SER A 130 -1.51 -7.12 -22.38
CA SER A 130 -0.23 -7.67 -21.94
C SER A 130 -0.14 -9.19 -22.04
N TRP A 131 -1.27 -9.89 -22.06
CA TRP A 131 -1.32 -11.34 -22.25
C TRP A 131 -1.23 -11.73 -23.72
N LYS A 132 -1.81 -10.92 -24.62
CA LYS A 132 -1.72 -11.10 -26.07
C LYS A 132 -0.39 -10.64 -26.65
N ALA A 133 0.17 -9.56 -26.13
CA ALA A 133 1.46 -9.04 -26.52
C ALA A 133 2.53 -9.55 -25.54
N ARG A 134 3.29 -10.57 -25.94
CA ARG A 134 4.35 -11.17 -25.11
C ARG A 134 5.29 -10.09 -24.58
N GLN A 135 5.27 -9.84 -23.27
CA GLN A 135 6.28 -9.07 -22.53
C GLN A 135 6.70 -7.74 -23.20
N ASP A 136 5.74 -6.96 -23.70
CA ASP A 136 6.02 -5.61 -24.17
C ASP A 136 6.49 -4.72 -23.01
N ALA A 137 7.55 -3.93 -23.21
CA ALA A 137 8.09 -3.01 -22.21
C ALA A 137 7.04 -2.02 -21.65
N ALA A 138 6.04 -1.65 -22.46
CA ALA A 138 4.93 -0.79 -22.06
C ALA A 138 4.00 -1.46 -21.03
N ALA A 139 3.80 -2.78 -21.12
CA ALA A 139 3.01 -3.53 -20.15
C ALA A 139 3.74 -3.61 -18.79
N CYS A 140 5.05 -3.88 -18.78
CA CYS A 140 5.87 -3.84 -17.56
C CYS A 140 5.79 -2.47 -16.87
N GLY A 141 5.87 -1.37 -17.63
CA GLY A 141 5.75 -0.01 -17.10
C GLY A 141 4.39 0.30 -16.45
N LEU A 142 3.29 -0.31 -16.92
CA LEU A 142 2.00 -0.18 -16.24
C LEU A 142 1.96 -0.94 -14.92
N TRP A 143 2.45 -2.19 -14.91
CA TRP A 143 2.44 -3.03 -13.71
C TRP A 143 3.28 -2.43 -12.57
N ASN A 144 4.44 -1.88 -12.89
CA ASN A 144 5.27 -1.16 -11.92
C ASN A 144 4.56 0.06 -11.33
N ARG A 145 3.83 0.81 -12.16
CA ARG A 145 3.05 1.97 -11.70
C ARG A 145 1.93 1.58 -10.75
N ILE A 146 1.22 0.48 -11.02
CA ILE A 146 0.20 -0.02 -10.11
C ILE A 146 0.84 -0.52 -8.81
N ALA A 147 1.94 -1.29 -8.90
CA ALA A 147 2.66 -1.78 -7.72
C ALA A 147 3.22 -0.64 -6.85
N ALA A 148 3.55 0.52 -7.42
CA ALA A 148 4.00 1.70 -6.68
C ALA A 148 2.96 2.22 -5.66
N TRP A 149 1.68 1.83 -5.77
CA TRP A 149 0.64 2.17 -4.80
C TRP A 149 0.69 1.32 -3.52
N THR A 150 1.57 0.33 -3.43
CA THR A 150 1.71 -0.57 -2.28
C THR A 150 1.84 0.17 -0.93
N PRO A 151 2.68 1.22 -0.79
CA PRO A 151 2.79 1.96 0.48
C PRO A 151 1.49 2.64 0.89
N LEU A 152 0.77 3.25 -0.07
CA LEU A 152 -0.52 3.89 0.17
C LEU A 152 -1.60 2.87 0.55
N MET A 153 -1.64 1.70 -0.12
CA MET A 153 -2.50 0.58 0.23
C MET A 153 -2.23 0.09 1.66
N ALA A 154 -0.95 -0.13 2.01
CA ALA A 154 -0.55 -0.58 3.33
C ALA A 154 -0.90 0.45 4.42
N ALA A 155 -0.68 1.73 4.15
CA ALA A 155 -1.06 2.83 5.04
C ALA A 155 -2.58 2.88 5.26
N GLY A 156 -3.38 2.72 4.21
CA GLY A 156 -4.85 2.69 4.30
C GLY A 156 -5.39 1.49 5.07
N PHE A 157 -4.79 0.31 4.90
CA PHE A 157 -5.15 -0.85 5.69
C PHE A 157 -4.76 -0.66 7.17
N ALA A 158 -3.56 -0.16 7.45
CA ALA A 158 -3.11 0.12 8.80
C ALA A 158 -3.99 1.20 9.48
N SER A 159 -4.37 2.27 8.77
CA SER A 159 -5.24 3.32 9.29
C SER A 159 -6.65 2.82 9.62
N TYR A 160 -7.16 1.86 8.84
CA TYR A 160 -8.40 1.15 9.12
C TYR A 160 -8.29 0.34 10.42
N GLN A 161 -7.24 -0.47 10.57
CA GLN A 161 -7.04 -1.34 11.76
C GLN A 161 -6.86 -0.55 13.06
N LEU A 162 -6.26 0.66 13.00
CA LEU A 162 -6.16 1.56 14.14
C LEU A 162 -7.51 2.00 14.71
N GLY A 163 -8.60 1.86 13.94
CA GLY A 163 -9.95 2.08 14.46
C GLY A 163 -10.44 1.05 15.47
N TYR A 164 -9.87 -0.16 15.43
CA TYR A 164 -10.24 -1.28 16.29
C TYR A 164 -9.14 -1.61 17.33
N GLY A 165 -7.92 -1.11 17.14
CA GLY A 165 -6.79 -1.32 18.03
C GLY A 165 -6.48 -0.11 18.94
N LEU A 166 -5.78 -0.37 20.05
CA LEU A 166 -5.17 0.62 20.96
C LEU A 166 -6.12 1.55 21.76
N GLY A 167 -7.45 1.42 21.68
CA GLY A 167 -8.36 2.28 22.44
C GLY A 167 -8.33 3.76 22.03
N LEU A 168 -7.69 4.07 20.89
CA LEU A 168 -7.58 5.42 20.32
C LEU A 168 -8.91 6.11 19.97
N PRO A 169 -10.03 5.43 19.65
CA PRO A 169 -11.30 6.10 19.36
C PRO A 169 -11.81 6.98 20.50
N GLY A 170 -11.53 6.61 21.76
CA GLY A 170 -11.93 7.38 22.94
C GLY A 170 -10.95 8.48 23.34
N LEU A 171 -9.79 8.59 22.68
CA LEU A 171 -8.73 9.51 23.07
C LEU A 171 -8.87 10.84 22.31
N GLN A 172 -9.22 11.89 23.05
CA GLN A 172 -9.34 13.26 22.54
C GLN A 172 -8.18 14.09 23.08
N ALA A 173 -7.58 14.91 22.23
CA ALA A 173 -6.59 15.90 22.62
C ALA A 173 -7.20 17.29 22.49
N THR A 174 -7.07 18.10 23.54
CA THR A 174 -7.59 19.46 23.58
C THR A 174 -6.43 20.43 23.67
N LEU A 175 -6.25 21.23 22.62
CA LEU A 175 -5.32 22.35 22.60
C LEU A 175 -6.04 23.57 23.19
N THR A 176 -5.57 24.04 24.34
CA THR A 176 -6.02 25.31 24.92
C THR A 176 -4.97 26.37 24.64
N TYR A 177 -5.39 27.52 24.11
CA TYR A 177 -4.49 28.66 23.89
C TYR A 177 -4.91 29.80 24.83
N GLY A 178 -4.12 30.02 25.88
CA GLY A 178 -4.36 31.05 26.88
C GLY A 178 -3.18 32.01 27.00
N GLY A 179 -3.41 33.29 26.70
CA GLY A 179 -2.56 34.37 27.20
C GLY A 179 -2.81 34.56 28.71
N ARG A 180 -1.85 35.18 29.41
CA ARG A 180 -1.76 35.36 30.89
C ARG A 180 -2.93 36.11 31.58
N GLY A 181 -4.11 36.24 30.96
CA GLY A 181 -5.28 36.96 31.49
C GLY A 181 -6.46 36.01 31.76
N GLU A 182 -7.26 36.36 32.77
CA GLU A 182 -8.35 35.58 33.39
C GLU A 182 -9.61 35.42 32.52
N GLY A 183 -9.47 34.84 31.31
CA GLY A 183 -10.59 34.45 30.44
C GLY A 183 -10.59 32.96 30.14
N LEU A 184 -11.78 32.39 29.86
CA LEU A 184 -11.92 31.04 29.30
C LEU A 184 -11.08 30.94 28.02
N ALA A 185 -9.96 30.22 28.08
CA ALA A 185 -9.08 30.03 26.94
C ALA A 185 -9.84 29.26 25.84
N PRO A 186 -9.84 29.73 24.58
CA PRO A 186 -10.39 28.96 23.48
C PRO A 186 -9.71 27.58 23.42
N ALA A 187 -10.54 26.54 23.38
CA ALA A 187 -10.13 25.14 23.39
C ALA A 187 -10.53 24.49 22.05
N VAL A 188 -9.56 23.91 21.36
CA VAL A 188 -9.80 23.12 20.14
C VAL A 188 -9.56 21.66 20.47
N SER A 189 -10.62 20.86 20.47
CA SER A 189 -10.56 19.42 20.66
C SER A 189 -10.47 18.71 19.31
N PHE A 190 -9.55 17.76 19.18
CA PHE A 190 -9.42 16.91 17.99
C PHE A 190 -9.27 15.44 18.39
N SER A 191 -9.76 14.56 17.53
CA SER A 191 -9.59 13.11 17.70
C SER A 191 -8.14 12.73 17.42
N VAL A 192 -7.48 12.07 18.37
CA VAL A 192 -6.10 11.59 18.17
C VAL A 192 -6.05 10.53 17.08
N LEU A 193 -7.09 9.70 16.98
CA LEU A 193 -7.24 8.73 15.90
C LEU A 193 -7.31 9.40 14.52
N ALA A 194 -8.07 10.49 14.40
CA ALA A 194 -8.15 11.27 13.16
C ALA A 194 -6.78 11.82 12.75
N LEU A 195 -6.03 12.38 13.70
CA LEU A 195 -4.68 12.89 13.45
C LEU A 195 -3.71 11.77 13.00
N VAL A 196 -3.68 10.64 13.72
CA VAL A 196 -2.80 9.51 13.39
C VAL A 196 -3.13 8.94 12.01
N ARG A 197 -4.42 8.78 11.69
CA ARG A 197 -4.88 8.33 10.37
C ARG A 197 -4.44 9.27 9.26
N PHE A 198 -4.58 10.58 9.45
CA PHE A 198 -4.12 11.59 8.50
C PHE A 198 -2.61 11.48 8.27
N VAL A 199 -1.80 11.50 9.33
CA VAL A 199 -0.34 11.40 9.22
C VAL A 199 0.08 10.11 8.50
N LEU A 200 -0.54 8.97 8.85
CA LEU A 200 -0.18 7.68 8.25
C LEU A 200 -0.53 7.60 6.76
N LEU A 201 -1.74 8.04 6.38
CA LEU A 201 -2.18 8.08 4.98
C LEU A 201 -1.33 9.06 4.15
N SER A 202 -1.03 10.24 4.69
CA SER A 202 -0.15 11.22 4.04
C SER A 202 1.27 10.69 3.88
N ALA A 203 1.82 9.98 4.89
CA ALA A 203 3.12 9.33 4.77
C ALA A 203 3.12 8.27 3.66
N GLY A 204 2.06 7.45 3.58
CA GLY A 204 1.88 6.49 2.49
C GLY A 204 1.85 7.14 1.10
N LEU A 205 1.13 8.26 0.96
CA LEU A 205 1.07 9.03 -0.29
C LEU A 205 2.45 9.58 -0.68
N VAL A 206 3.19 10.16 0.27
CA VAL A 206 4.54 10.69 0.03
C VAL A 206 5.48 9.58 -0.45
N VAL A 207 5.48 8.42 0.19
CA VAL A 207 6.32 7.29 -0.25
C VAL A 207 5.90 6.83 -1.65
N THR A 208 4.61 6.66 -1.93
CA THR A 208 4.13 6.32 -3.27
C THR A 208 4.55 7.36 -4.32
N ALA A 209 4.49 8.65 -3.99
CA ALA A 209 4.92 9.72 -4.90
C ALA A 209 6.42 9.67 -5.20
N VAL A 210 7.25 9.38 -4.19
CA VAL A 210 8.70 9.19 -4.36
C VAL A 210 9.00 7.99 -5.25
N ILE A 211 8.28 6.87 -5.09
CA ILE A 211 8.45 5.67 -5.93
C ILE A 211 8.08 5.97 -7.38
N LEU A 212 6.92 6.60 -7.61
CA LEU A 212 6.49 6.98 -8.96
C LEU A 212 7.48 7.94 -9.63
N TRP A 213 8.00 8.92 -8.87
CA TRP A 213 9.02 9.83 -9.36
C TRP A 213 10.31 9.10 -9.76
N LYS A 214 10.77 8.14 -8.94
CA LYS A 214 11.97 7.32 -9.26
C LYS A 214 11.76 6.41 -10.46
N LEU A 215 10.61 5.73 -10.55
CA LEU A 215 10.26 4.91 -11.71
C LEU A 215 10.30 5.71 -13.01
N GLU A 216 9.80 6.94 -12.97
CA GLU A 216 9.79 7.82 -14.14
C GLU A 216 11.20 8.32 -14.49
N GLN A 217 12.07 8.54 -13.50
CA GLN A 217 13.49 8.85 -13.74
C GLN A 217 14.22 7.69 -14.43
N ASP A 218 14.03 6.46 -13.95
CA ASP A 218 14.68 5.28 -14.51
C ASP A 218 14.20 5.00 -15.95
N GLN A 219 12.91 5.22 -16.25
CA GLN A 219 12.39 5.09 -17.61
C GLN A 219 12.99 6.13 -18.58
N ARG A 220 13.26 7.35 -18.12
CA ARG A 220 13.89 8.40 -18.95
C ARG A 220 15.34 8.10 -19.29
N ALA A 221 16.07 7.45 -18.38
CA ALA A 221 17.45 7.05 -18.65
C ALA A 221 17.53 6.06 -19.83
N GLY A 222 16.43 5.36 -20.14
CA GLY A 222 16.35 4.38 -21.23
C GLY A 222 15.56 4.81 -22.48
N ASP A 223 14.77 5.89 -22.46
CA ASP A 223 13.91 6.31 -23.58
C ASP A 223 14.41 7.61 -24.24
N GLU A 224 14.76 7.54 -25.53
CA GLU A 224 15.24 8.70 -26.33
C GLU A 224 14.13 9.72 -26.65
N ARG A 225 12.85 9.34 -26.47
CA ARG A 225 11.70 10.24 -26.70
C ARG A 225 11.48 11.18 -25.52
N LYS A 226 11.84 12.45 -25.72
CA LYS A 226 11.60 13.58 -24.78
C LYS A 226 10.10 13.96 -24.70
N ALA A 227 9.26 13.08 -24.16
CA ALA A 227 7.93 13.48 -23.70
C ALA A 227 8.06 14.51 -22.55
N SER A 228 7.16 15.49 -22.46
CA SER A 228 7.24 16.55 -21.46
C SER A 228 7.18 15.97 -20.04
N TRP A 229 8.25 16.21 -19.27
CA TRP A 229 8.48 15.61 -17.95
C TRP A 229 7.31 15.85 -16.98
N THR A 230 6.70 17.03 -17.07
CA THR A 230 5.66 17.49 -16.14
C THR A 230 4.32 16.80 -16.38
N GLY A 231 3.94 16.50 -17.63
CA GLY A 231 2.63 15.95 -17.95
C GLY A 231 2.44 14.51 -17.47
N THR A 232 3.45 13.66 -17.68
CA THR A 232 3.38 12.23 -17.33
C THR A 232 3.40 12.00 -15.82
N TRP A 233 4.18 12.80 -15.09
CA TRP A 233 4.24 12.76 -13.62
C TRP A 233 2.93 13.19 -12.96
N VAL A 234 2.34 14.31 -13.41
CA VAL A 234 1.07 14.83 -12.88
C VAL A 234 -0.07 13.84 -13.09
N VAL A 235 -0.17 13.24 -14.30
CA VAL A 235 -1.17 12.21 -14.59
C VAL A 235 -0.98 10.96 -13.72
N SER A 236 0.28 10.57 -13.46
CA SER A 236 0.58 9.41 -12.62
C SER A 236 0.27 9.64 -11.13
N LEU A 237 0.34 10.89 -10.66
CA LEU A 237 0.01 11.27 -9.27
C LEU A 237 -1.46 11.58 -9.03
N ALA A 238 -2.23 11.94 -10.06
CA ALA A 238 -3.65 12.27 -9.92
C ALA A 238 -4.45 11.12 -9.26
N GLY A 239 -4.17 9.87 -9.66
CA GLY A 239 -4.80 8.68 -9.09
C GLY A 239 -4.54 8.50 -7.59
N PRO A 240 -3.27 8.40 -7.15
CA PRO A 240 -2.95 8.27 -5.72
C PRO A 240 -3.50 9.41 -4.86
N VAL A 241 -3.45 10.65 -5.36
CA VAL A 241 -3.97 11.83 -4.65
C VAL A 241 -5.49 11.77 -4.50
N LEU A 242 -6.21 11.39 -5.57
CA LEU A 242 -7.66 11.22 -5.52
C LEU A 242 -8.05 10.11 -4.53
N TYR A 243 -7.36 8.96 -4.59
CA TYR A 243 -7.60 7.86 -3.67
C TYR A 243 -7.34 8.25 -2.22
N TRP A 244 -6.20 8.92 -1.96
CA TRP A 244 -5.87 9.46 -0.64
C TRP A 244 -6.99 10.39 -0.16
N ALA A 245 -7.43 11.35 -0.97
CA ALA A 245 -8.47 12.30 -0.59
C ALA A 245 -9.81 11.61 -0.25
N VAL A 246 -10.24 10.65 -1.09
CA VAL A 246 -11.49 9.90 -0.87
C VAL A 246 -11.42 9.10 0.44
N VAL A 247 -10.37 8.30 0.64
CA VAL A 247 -10.21 7.49 1.86
C VAL A 247 -10.07 8.38 3.09
N GLN A 248 -9.36 9.51 2.96
CA GLN A 248 -9.18 10.47 4.04
C GLN A 248 -10.53 11.08 4.46
N VAL A 249 -11.38 11.48 3.52
CA VAL A 249 -12.72 12.01 3.80
C VAL A 249 -13.60 10.96 4.47
N LEU A 250 -13.63 9.73 3.95
CA LEU A 250 -14.42 8.63 4.52
C LEU A 250 -13.99 8.29 5.96
N MET A 251 -12.68 8.34 6.26
CA MET A 251 -12.16 7.98 7.58
C MET A 251 -12.16 9.12 8.61
N LEU A 252 -12.12 10.38 8.18
CA LEU A 252 -12.06 11.56 9.06
C LEU A 252 -13.41 12.23 9.30
N ARG A 253 -14.48 11.81 8.61
CA ARG A 253 -15.78 12.45 8.74
C ARG A 253 -16.20 12.46 10.22
N PRO A 254 -16.37 13.64 10.83
CA PRO A 254 -16.62 13.72 12.27
C PRO A 254 -18.04 13.28 12.62
N ASP A 255 -18.18 12.60 13.76
CA ASP A 255 -19.46 12.13 14.32
C ASP A 255 -20.41 13.27 14.75
N TRP A 256 -19.93 14.53 14.79
CA TRP A 256 -20.74 15.70 15.20
C TRP A 256 -21.63 16.28 14.09
N LEU A 257 -21.55 15.78 12.85
CA LEU A 257 -22.45 16.17 11.76
C LEU A 257 -23.77 15.38 11.74
N THR A 258 -23.93 14.40 12.63
CA THR A 258 -25.08 13.51 12.75
C THR A 258 -25.83 13.67 14.08
N GLY A 259 -25.52 14.71 14.85
CA GLY A 259 -26.21 15.07 16.11
C GLY A 259 -27.03 16.34 15.96
#